data_AF-A0A2E9SLH6-F1
#
_entry.id   AF-A0A2E9SLH6-F1
#
_cell.length_a   1.000
_cell.length_b   1.000
_cell.length_c   1.000
_cell.angle_alpha   90.00
_cell.angle_beta   90.00
_cell.angle_gamma   90.00
#
_symmetry.space_group_name_H-M   'P 1'
#
loop_
_entity.id
_entity.type
_entity.pdbx_description
1 polymer ?
#
loop_
_entity_poly.entity_id
_entity_poly.type
_entity_poly.pdbx_seq_one_letter_code
_entity_poly.pdbx_strand_id
1 'polypeptide(L)'
;MPDKDEVIDAINRMFAEFELVYHNQYNKAFATAEKLSYAKKLWFSNLCHIPPEQITAACHRAIRESEFLPTIKGILKYCEPDDTALGLPDAHSAYVEACRAASPKNEQHWSHPAVYHAGKQSDWYFLANNTEQQAFPIFRRHYLALCERVREGEALAPPQPEALPKPDPKPLPAEEQRRRMRELRSKLDI
;
A
#
# COMPACT_ATOMS: atom_id res chain seq x y z
N MET A 1 9.06 0.95 -22.61
CA MET A 1 7.77 1.49 -23.08
C MET A 1 7.07 0.40 -23.84
N PRO A 2 5.78 0.14 -23.59
CA PRO A 2 5.02 -0.88 -24.31
C PRO A 2 4.95 -0.59 -25.81
N ASP A 3 4.75 -1.63 -26.62
CA ASP A 3 4.59 -1.45 -28.06
C ASP A 3 3.33 -0.64 -28.36
N LYS A 4 3.47 0.36 -29.21
CA LYS A 4 2.40 1.28 -29.59
C LYS A 4 1.25 0.54 -30.25
N ASP A 5 1.55 -0.41 -31.13
CA ASP A 5 0.52 -1.12 -31.89
C ASP A 5 -0.28 -2.04 -30.97
N GLU A 6 0.37 -2.70 -30.02
CA GLU A 6 -0.29 -3.51 -28.99
C GLU A 6 -1.22 -2.69 -28.09
N VAL A 7 -0.80 -1.48 -27.70
CA VAL A 7 -1.65 -0.58 -26.90
C VAL A 7 -2.86 -0.10 -27.71
N ILE A 8 -2.67 0.22 -29.00
CA ILE A 8 -3.78 0.59 -29.89
C ILE A 8 -4.77 -0.58 -30.01
N ASP A 9 -4.28 -1.80 -30.16
CA ASP A 9 -5.11 -3.00 -30.23
C ASP A 9 -5.88 -3.26 -28.93
N ALA A 10 -5.24 -3.09 -27.78
CA ALA A 10 -5.89 -3.21 -26.47
C ALA A 10 -7.02 -2.17 -26.31
N ILE A 11 -6.79 -0.92 -26.72
CA ILE A 11 -7.81 0.14 -26.68
C ILE A 11 -8.95 -0.19 -27.65
N ASN A 12 -8.64 -0.66 -28.85
CA ASN A 12 -9.67 -1.03 -29.83
C ASN A 12 -10.57 -2.16 -29.30
N ARG A 13 -9.99 -3.18 -28.68
CA ARG A 13 -10.73 -4.27 -28.02
C ARG A 13 -11.60 -3.75 -26.89
N MET A 14 -11.06 -2.90 -26.03
CA MET A 14 -11.82 -2.28 -24.93
C MET A 14 -13.04 -1.49 -25.44
N PHE A 15 -12.89 -0.69 -26.49
CA PHE A 15 -14.03 0.03 -27.07
C PHE A 15 -15.09 -0.92 -27.67
N ALA A 16 -14.67 -2.03 -28.28
CA ALA A 16 -15.60 -3.04 -28.78
C ALA A 16 -16.37 -3.73 -27.64
N GLU A 17 -15.70 -4.02 -26.52
CA GLU A 17 -16.37 -4.57 -25.33
C GLU A 17 -17.36 -3.55 -24.73
N PHE A 18 -17.00 -2.27 -24.65
CA PHE A 18 -17.90 -1.23 -24.17
C PHE A 18 -19.12 -1.01 -25.07
N GLU A 19 -18.98 -1.18 -26.38
CA GLU A 19 -20.10 -1.12 -27.32
C GLU A 19 -21.13 -2.22 -27.05
N LEU A 20 -20.67 -3.42 -26.65
CA LEU A 20 -21.54 -4.55 -26.32
C LEU A 20 -22.19 -4.39 -24.94
N VAL A 21 -21.40 -4.04 -23.93
CA VAL A 21 -21.87 -3.96 -22.53
C VAL A 21 -22.74 -2.72 -22.29
N TYR A 22 -22.33 -1.57 -22.85
CA TYR A 22 -22.95 -0.28 -22.57
C TYR A 22 -23.69 0.31 -23.80
N HIS A 23 -24.22 -0.55 -24.67
CA HIS A 23 -24.78 -0.21 -25.99
C HIS A 23 -25.48 1.16 -26.09
N ASN A 24 -26.47 1.42 -25.23
CA ASN A 24 -27.22 2.68 -25.25
C ASN A 24 -26.37 3.91 -24.88
N GLN A 25 -25.51 3.78 -23.87
CA GLN A 25 -24.63 4.88 -23.43
C GLN A 25 -23.51 5.10 -24.45
N TYR A 26 -22.96 4.00 -24.98
CA TYR A 26 -21.92 4.01 -26.00
C TYR A 26 -22.39 4.70 -27.28
N ASN A 27 -23.55 4.32 -27.82
CA ASN A 27 -24.11 4.95 -29.01
C ASN A 27 -24.46 6.44 -28.81
N LYS A 28 -24.88 6.82 -27.60
CA LYS A 28 -25.09 8.24 -27.26
C LYS A 28 -23.77 9.02 -27.18
N ALA A 29 -22.75 8.44 -26.57
CA ALA A 29 -21.43 9.09 -26.41
C ALA A 29 -20.65 9.18 -27.72
N PHE A 30 -20.71 8.12 -28.54
CA PHE A 30 -19.91 7.93 -29.75
C PHE A 30 -20.78 7.78 -31.01
N ALA A 31 -21.76 8.68 -31.16
CA ALA A 31 -22.75 8.62 -32.25
C ALA A 31 -22.16 8.73 -33.68
N THR A 32 -20.92 9.20 -33.84
CA THR A 32 -20.26 9.35 -35.14
C THR A 32 -18.86 8.72 -35.14
N ALA A 33 -18.45 8.22 -36.30
CA ALA A 33 -17.12 7.63 -36.49
C ALA A 33 -15.98 8.62 -36.17
N GLU A 34 -16.18 9.92 -36.46
CA GLU A 34 -15.22 10.97 -36.13
C GLU A 34 -15.05 11.14 -34.61
N LYS A 35 -16.17 11.17 -33.86
CA LYS A 35 -16.13 11.26 -32.39
C LYS A 35 -15.47 10.02 -31.79
N LEU A 36 -15.78 8.83 -32.30
CA LEU A 36 -15.17 7.59 -31.86
C LEU A 36 -13.65 7.61 -32.12
N SER A 37 -13.22 8.02 -33.31
CA SER A 37 -11.79 8.13 -33.65
C SER A 37 -11.07 9.13 -32.75
N TYR A 38 -11.67 10.30 -32.50
CA TYR A 38 -11.12 11.30 -31.60
C TYR A 38 -11.02 10.79 -30.16
N ALA A 39 -12.06 10.11 -29.66
CA ALA A 39 -12.05 9.49 -28.35
C ALA A 39 -10.92 8.46 -28.23
N LYS A 40 -10.78 7.53 -29.18
CA LYS A 40 -9.68 6.54 -29.18
C LYS A 40 -8.30 7.19 -29.17
N LYS A 41 -8.09 8.28 -29.92
CA LYS A 41 -6.83 9.06 -29.89
C LYS A 41 -6.58 9.68 -28.51
N LEU A 42 -7.61 10.26 -27.89
CA LEU A 42 -7.52 10.84 -26.55
C LEU A 42 -7.19 9.77 -25.51
N TRP A 43 -7.87 8.62 -25.56
CA TRP A 43 -7.61 7.50 -24.67
C TRP A 43 -6.19 6.95 -24.87
N PHE A 44 -5.74 6.78 -26.11
CA PHE A 44 -4.37 6.38 -26.42
C PHE A 44 -3.34 7.34 -25.81
N SER A 45 -3.54 8.66 -25.95
CA SER A 45 -2.60 9.63 -25.37
C SER A 45 -2.44 9.52 -23.86
N ASN A 46 -3.47 9.06 -23.14
CA ASN A 46 -3.43 8.87 -21.69
C ASN A 46 -2.96 7.46 -21.27
N LEU A 47 -3.19 6.45 -22.12
CA LEU A 47 -2.90 5.04 -21.80
C LEU A 47 -1.61 4.52 -22.46
N CYS A 48 -0.96 5.29 -23.33
CA CYS A 48 0.23 4.85 -24.07
C CYS A 48 1.43 4.43 -23.20
N HIS A 49 1.43 4.80 -21.92
CA HIS A 49 2.46 4.43 -20.96
C HIS A 49 2.13 3.14 -20.19
N ILE A 50 0.89 2.64 -20.31
CA ILE A 50 0.37 1.49 -19.56
C ILE A 50 0.51 0.22 -20.42
N PRO A 51 1.00 -0.89 -19.84
CA PRO A 51 1.03 -2.20 -20.50
C PRO A 51 -0.34 -2.63 -21.05
N PRO A 52 -0.41 -3.21 -22.27
CA PRO A 52 -1.66 -3.69 -22.87
C PRO A 52 -2.47 -4.62 -21.97
N GLU A 53 -1.79 -5.54 -21.28
CA GLU A 53 -2.41 -6.50 -20.35
C GLU A 53 -3.16 -5.80 -19.21
N GLN A 54 -2.58 -4.71 -18.68
CA GLN A 54 -3.17 -3.92 -17.61
C GLN A 54 -4.38 -3.12 -18.09
N ILE A 55 -4.38 -2.63 -19.34
CA ILE A 55 -5.54 -1.99 -19.97
C ILE A 55 -6.68 -3.00 -20.14
N THR A 56 -6.38 -4.23 -20.60
CA THR A 56 -7.39 -5.28 -20.73
C THR A 56 -7.96 -5.70 -19.38
N ALA A 57 -7.11 -5.88 -18.36
CA ALA A 57 -7.57 -6.17 -17.01
C ALA A 57 -8.47 -5.06 -16.44
N ALA A 58 -8.10 -3.79 -16.65
CA ALA A 58 -8.89 -2.63 -16.24
C ALA A 58 -10.25 -2.58 -16.94
N CYS A 59 -10.31 -2.92 -18.24
CA CYS A 59 -11.57 -3.03 -18.99
C CYS A 59 -12.50 -4.07 -18.36
N HIS A 60 -12.00 -5.28 -18.11
CA HIS A 60 -12.79 -6.36 -17.52
C HIS A 60 -13.23 -6.06 -16.08
N ARG A 61 -12.44 -5.29 -15.35
CA ARG A 61 -12.81 -4.80 -14.01
C ARG A 61 -13.90 -3.75 -14.09
N ALA A 62 -13.78 -2.78 -15.00
CA ALA A 62 -14.79 -1.75 -15.21
C ALA A 62 -16.16 -2.34 -15.60
N ILE A 63 -16.17 -3.36 -16.47
CA ILE A 63 -17.40 -4.06 -16.88
C ILE A 63 -18.09 -4.75 -15.69
N ARG A 64 -17.32 -5.26 -14.72
CA ARG A 64 -17.86 -5.95 -13.55
C ARG A 64 -18.34 -5.01 -12.45
N GLU A 65 -17.63 -3.90 -12.25
CA GLU A 65 -17.86 -3.00 -11.12
C GLU A 65 -18.67 -1.75 -11.48
N SER A 66 -18.70 -1.35 -12.75
CA SER A 66 -19.33 -0.10 -13.20
C SER A 66 -20.64 -0.36 -13.94
N GLU A 67 -21.73 0.19 -13.40
CA GLU A 67 -23.06 0.17 -14.05
C GLU A 67 -23.15 1.11 -15.26
N PHE A 68 -22.21 2.04 -15.40
CA PHE A 68 -22.18 3.06 -16.45
C PHE A 68 -20.95 2.94 -17.33
N LEU A 69 -21.02 3.48 -18.55
CA LEU A 69 -19.87 3.55 -19.45
C LEU A 69 -18.71 4.29 -18.75
N PRO A 70 -17.56 3.65 -18.52
CA PRO A 70 -16.48 4.26 -17.78
C PRO A 70 -15.82 5.40 -18.57
N THR A 71 -15.35 6.41 -17.84
CA THR A 71 -14.54 7.50 -18.41
C THR A 71 -13.05 7.10 -18.44
N ILE A 72 -12.22 7.87 -19.15
CA ILE A 72 -10.75 7.68 -19.13
C ILE A 72 -10.22 7.65 -17.70
N LYS A 73 -10.70 8.56 -16.84
CA LYS A 73 -10.30 8.61 -15.42
C LYS A 73 -10.74 7.36 -14.66
N GLY A 74 -11.91 6.82 -14.97
CA GLY A 74 -12.38 5.56 -14.41
C GLY A 74 -11.46 4.40 -14.80
N ILE A 75 -11.07 4.33 -16.07
CA ILE A 75 -10.17 3.26 -16.55
C ILE A 75 -8.76 3.41 -15.99
N LEU A 76 -8.22 4.63 -15.88
CA LEU A 76 -6.94 4.86 -15.20
C LEU A 76 -6.97 4.34 -13.76
N LYS A 77 -8.07 4.57 -13.03
CA LYS A 77 -8.26 4.03 -11.68
C LYS A 77 -8.30 2.49 -11.67
N TYR A 78 -8.92 1.86 -12.67
CA TYR A 78 -8.95 0.41 -12.77
C TYR A 78 -7.63 -0.20 -13.27
N CYS A 79 -6.78 0.60 -13.93
CA CYS A 79 -5.41 0.21 -14.25
C CYS A 79 -4.55 0.18 -12.98
N GLU A 80 -4.81 1.01 -11.97
CA GLU A 80 -4.06 0.94 -10.72
C GLU A 80 -4.21 -0.47 -10.08
N PRO A 81 -3.11 -1.05 -9.57
CA PRO A 81 -3.14 -2.38 -8.98
C PRO A 81 -4.13 -2.43 -7.82
N ASP A 82 -4.92 -3.50 -7.78
CA ASP A 82 -5.86 -3.74 -6.69
C ASP A 82 -5.09 -3.94 -5.39
N ASP A 83 -5.66 -3.53 -4.26
CA ASP A 83 -5.00 -3.63 -2.95
C ASP A 83 -4.57 -5.07 -2.64
N THR A 84 -5.38 -6.03 -3.05
CA THR A 84 -5.10 -7.47 -2.98
C THR A 84 -3.91 -7.90 -3.83
N ALA A 85 -3.68 -7.31 -5.00
CA ALA A 85 -2.52 -7.58 -5.85
C ALA A 85 -1.22 -7.01 -5.25
N LEU A 86 -1.33 -5.96 -4.44
CA LEU A 86 -0.22 -5.39 -3.65
C LEU A 86 -0.03 -6.10 -2.30
N GLY A 87 -0.85 -7.10 -1.97
CA GLY A 87 -0.82 -7.77 -0.66
C GLY A 87 -1.29 -6.87 0.49
N LEU A 88 -2.00 -5.78 0.20
CA LEU A 88 -2.55 -4.87 1.20
C LEU A 88 -3.85 -5.48 1.76
N PRO A 89 -3.92 -5.81 3.07
CA PRO A 89 -5.17 -6.24 3.69
C PRO A 89 -6.22 -5.12 3.69
N ASP A 90 -7.49 -5.46 3.89
CA ASP A 90 -8.51 -4.44 4.09
C ASP A 90 -8.23 -3.63 5.37
N ALA A 91 -8.71 -2.39 5.43
CA ALA A 91 -8.41 -1.48 6.54
C ALA A 91 -8.86 -2.01 7.91
N HIS A 92 -9.95 -2.79 7.97
CA HIS A 92 -10.46 -3.36 9.21
C HIS A 92 -9.60 -4.53 9.66
N SER A 93 -9.28 -5.47 8.77
CA SER A 93 -8.35 -6.56 9.04
C SER A 93 -6.97 -6.06 9.45
N ALA A 94 -6.44 -5.03 8.78
CA ALA A 94 -5.20 -4.36 9.15
C ALA A 94 -5.25 -3.77 10.57
N TYR A 95 -6.37 -3.14 10.94
CA TYR A 95 -6.59 -2.59 12.27
C TYR A 95 -6.65 -3.70 13.34
N VAL A 96 -7.38 -4.78 13.07
CA VAL A 96 -7.49 -5.93 13.97
C VAL A 96 -6.13 -6.58 14.19
N GLU A 97 -5.32 -6.74 13.13
CA GLU A 97 -3.94 -7.22 13.22
C GLU A 97 -3.07 -6.30 14.08
N ALA A 98 -3.14 -4.98 13.85
CA ALA A 98 -2.42 -3.97 14.63
C ALA A 98 -2.75 -4.03 16.12
N CYS A 99 -4.05 -4.17 16.47
CA CYS A 99 -4.50 -4.30 17.85
C CYS A 99 -4.07 -5.63 18.48
N ARG A 100 -4.08 -6.74 17.74
CA ARG A 100 -3.75 -8.08 18.25
C ARG A 100 -2.26 -8.38 18.35
N ALA A 101 -1.41 -7.66 17.62
CA ALA A 101 0.03 -7.93 17.60
C ALA A 101 0.63 -7.88 19.02
N ALA A 102 1.50 -8.83 19.36
CA ALA A 102 2.19 -8.80 20.65
C ALA A 102 3.32 -7.75 20.65
N SER A 103 3.66 -7.23 21.83
CA SER A 103 4.88 -6.43 22.00
C SER A 103 6.09 -7.37 22.13
N PRO A 104 7.22 -7.08 21.46
CA PRO A 104 7.52 -5.88 20.68
C PRO A 104 7.02 -5.95 19.22
N LYS A 105 6.37 -4.87 18.77
CA LYS A 105 5.63 -4.80 17.48
C LYS A 105 6.54 -4.87 16.24
N ASN A 106 7.83 -4.57 16.38
CA ASN A 106 8.82 -4.59 15.31
C ASN A 106 9.36 -6.00 14.98
N GLU A 107 9.15 -6.97 15.87
CA GLU A 107 9.56 -8.38 15.68
C GLU A 107 8.41 -9.27 15.16
N GLN A 108 7.21 -8.70 15.03
CA GLN A 108 6.02 -9.43 14.57
C GLN A 108 6.02 -9.59 13.05
N HIS A 109 5.40 -10.69 12.61
CA HIS A 109 5.15 -10.94 11.19
C HIS A 109 3.90 -10.17 10.79
N TRP A 110 4.08 -9.14 9.97
CA TRP A 110 2.99 -8.31 9.47
C TRP A 110 2.55 -8.80 8.09
N SER A 111 1.24 -8.82 7.84
CA SER A 111 0.68 -9.14 6.52
C SER A 111 1.20 -8.20 5.44
N HIS A 112 1.38 -6.91 5.79
CA HIS A 112 2.02 -5.93 4.94
C HIS A 112 2.74 -4.87 5.78
N PRO A 113 3.91 -4.33 5.36
CA PRO A 113 4.59 -3.25 6.08
C PRO A 113 3.72 -2.01 6.33
N ALA A 114 2.74 -1.75 5.45
CA ALA A 114 1.75 -0.68 5.62
C ALA A 114 0.96 -0.80 6.94
N VAL A 115 0.66 -2.02 7.41
CA VAL A 115 -0.06 -2.25 8.67
C VAL A 115 0.77 -1.77 9.86
N TYR A 116 2.06 -2.14 9.89
CA TYR A 116 2.99 -1.70 10.91
C TYR A 116 3.15 -0.18 10.93
N HIS A 117 3.38 0.44 9.76
CA HIS A 117 3.57 1.89 9.66
C HIS A 117 2.30 2.66 10.03
N ALA A 118 1.12 2.17 9.65
CA ALA A 118 -0.16 2.77 10.04
C ALA A 118 -0.35 2.72 11.55
N GLY A 119 -0.03 1.59 12.18
CA GLY A 119 -0.10 1.43 13.62
C GLY A 119 0.88 2.33 14.36
N LYS A 120 2.12 2.46 13.86
CA LYS A 120 3.13 3.37 14.39
C LYS A 120 2.71 4.84 14.28
N GLN A 121 2.13 5.26 13.15
CA GLN A 121 1.63 6.63 12.96
C GLN A 121 0.41 6.95 13.81
N SER A 122 -0.42 5.94 14.09
CA SER A 122 -1.63 6.09 14.90
C SER A 122 -1.38 5.96 16.41
N ASP A 123 -0.11 5.79 16.81
CA ASP A 123 0.35 5.49 18.17
C ASP A 123 -0.20 4.16 18.74
N TRP A 124 0.69 3.20 18.96
CA TRP A 124 0.36 1.90 19.53
C TRP A 124 -0.32 2.00 20.90
N TYR A 125 0.06 2.98 21.72
CA TYR A 125 -0.59 3.21 23.02
C TYR A 125 -2.02 3.73 22.82
N PHE A 126 -2.23 4.61 21.85
CA PHE A 126 -3.56 5.11 21.53
C PHE A 126 -4.47 3.99 21.01
N LEU A 127 -3.98 3.13 20.12
CA LEU A 127 -4.73 1.98 19.60
C LEU A 127 -5.08 0.95 20.69
N ALA A 128 -4.22 0.79 21.71
CA ALA A 128 -4.45 -0.17 22.79
C ALA A 128 -5.42 0.33 23.88
N ASN A 129 -5.48 1.65 24.12
CA ASN A 129 -6.24 2.23 25.23
C ASN A 129 -7.58 2.86 24.83
N ASN A 130 -7.86 2.98 23.54
CA ASN A 130 -9.11 3.58 23.06
C ASN A 130 -10.02 2.53 22.44
N THR A 131 -11.31 2.84 22.39
CA THR A 131 -12.30 1.98 21.75
C THR A 131 -12.14 2.02 20.23
N GLU A 132 -12.56 0.95 19.57
CA GLU A 132 -12.54 0.85 18.10
C GLU A 132 -13.22 2.04 17.42
N GLN A 133 -14.34 2.54 17.96
CA GLN A 133 -15.04 3.70 17.40
C GLN A 133 -14.18 4.98 17.32
N GLN A 134 -13.22 5.14 18.23
CA GLN A 134 -12.33 6.30 18.26
C GLN A 134 -11.00 6.01 17.54
N ALA A 135 -10.46 4.81 17.73
CA ALA A 135 -9.15 4.43 17.20
C ALA A 135 -9.18 4.07 15.71
N PHE A 136 -10.22 3.37 15.25
CA PHE A 136 -10.32 2.87 13.87
C PHE A 136 -10.34 3.99 12.82
N PRO A 137 -11.11 5.09 12.95
CA PRO A 137 -11.11 6.16 11.96
C PRO A 137 -9.73 6.81 11.77
N ILE A 138 -8.97 6.96 12.86
CA ILE A 138 -7.62 7.52 12.84
C ILE A 138 -6.67 6.55 12.14
N PHE A 139 -6.68 5.28 12.56
CA PHE A 139 -5.88 4.23 11.92
C PHE A 139 -6.18 4.12 10.44
N ARG A 140 -7.47 4.07 10.06
CA ARG A 140 -7.92 3.97 8.68
C ARG A 140 -7.39 5.12 7.83
N ARG A 141 -7.36 6.34 8.36
CA ARG A 141 -6.81 7.50 7.64
C ARG A 141 -5.32 7.33 7.34
N HIS A 142 -4.54 6.91 8.33
CA HIS A 142 -3.10 6.64 8.15
C HIS A 142 -2.84 5.47 7.22
N TYR A 143 -3.62 4.39 7.36
CA TYR A 143 -3.51 3.21 6.53
C TYR A 143 -3.81 3.52 5.06
N LEU A 144 -4.90 4.23 4.76
CA LEU A 144 -5.25 4.58 3.38
C LEU A 144 -4.21 5.48 2.72
N ALA A 145 -3.65 6.45 3.44
CA ALA A 145 -2.58 7.30 2.93
C ALA A 145 -1.30 6.49 2.62
N LEU A 146 -1.01 5.45 3.41
CA LEU A 146 0.09 4.52 3.14
C LEU A 146 -0.21 3.61 1.95
N CYS A 147 -1.44 3.12 1.81
CA CYS A 147 -1.85 2.34 0.64
C CYS A 147 -1.71 3.17 -0.64
N GLU A 148 -2.11 4.44 -0.64
CA GLU A 148 -1.93 5.34 -1.78
C GLU A 148 -0.46 5.47 -2.18
N ARG A 149 0.44 5.68 -1.21
CA ARG A 149 1.88 5.74 -1.46
C ARG A 149 2.45 4.43 -2.03
N VAL A 150 1.98 3.29 -1.53
CA VAL A 150 2.37 1.97 -2.06
C VAL A 150 1.85 1.79 -3.50
N ARG A 151 0.62 2.25 -3.80
CA ARG A 151 0.07 2.25 -5.17
C ARG A 151 0.87 3.16 -6.12
N GLU A 152 1.41 4.26 -5.62
CA GLU A 152 2.33 5.13 -6.37
C GLU A 152 3.73 4.50 -6.61
N GLY A 153 3.97 3.30 -6.06
CA GLY A 153 5.21 2.55 -6.23
C GLY A 153 6.23 2.75 -5.11
N GLU A 154 5.85 3.38 -3.99
CA GLU A 154 6.74 3.52 -2.85
C GLU A 154 6.90 2.19 -2.10
N ALA A 155 8.13 1.70 -2.01
CA ALA A 155 8.46 0.54 -1.19
C ALA A 155 8.58 0.94 0.27
N LEU A 156 7.56 0.61 1.08
CA LEU A 156 7.62 0.81 2.53
C LEU A 156 8.68 -0.10 3.15
N ALA A 157 9.59 0.50 3.93
CA ALA A 157 10.64 -0.25 4.61
C ALA A 157 10.01 -1.29 5.56
N PRO A 158 10.49 -2.55 5.56
CA PRO A 158 10.00 -3.54 6.51
C PRO A 158 10.32 -3.09 7.94
N PRO A 159 9.47 -3.45 8.93
CA PRO A 159 9.81 -3.24 10.33
C PRO A 159 11.13 -3.95 10.63
N GLN A 160 12.17 -3.18 10.91
CA GLN A 160 13.43 -3.74 11.37
C GLN A 160 13.35 -3.88 12.89
N PRO A 161 13.70 -5.04 13.46
CA PRO A 161 13.96 -5.13 14.88
C PRO A 161 15.05 -4.12 15.21
N GLU A 162 14.80 -3.25 16.18
CA GLU A 162 15.86 -2.39 16.71
C GLU A 162 16.92 -3.36 17.25
N ALA A 163 18.06 -3.44 16.56
CA ALA A 163 19.16 -4.25 17.03
C ALA A 163 19.45 -3.80 18.45
N LEU A 164 19.31 -4.71 19.42
CA LEU A 164 19.71 -4.45 20.80
C LEU A 164 21.09 -3.78 20.74
N PRO A 165 21.29 -2.61 21.36
CA PRO A 165 22.64 -2.08 21.48
C PRO A 165 23.48 -3.20 22.08
N LYS A 166 24.53 -3.63 21.35
CA LYS A 166 25.40 -4.72 21.80
C LYS A 166 25.75 -4.41 23.26
N PRO A 167 25.44 -5.28 24.23
CA PRO A 167 25.87 -5.03 25.59
C PRO A 167 27.40 -4.89 25.52
N ASP A 168 27.94 -3.73 25.85
CA ASP A 168 29.39 -3.51 25.87
C ASP A 168 30.00 -4.54 26.84
N PRO A 169 30.68 -5.60 26.37
CA PRO A 169 31.35 -6.52 27.26
C PRO A 169 32.77 -6.00 27.38
N LYS A 170 32.94 -4.90 28.09
CA LYS A 170 34.24 -4.61 28.71
C LYS A 170 34.07 -4.78 30.21
N PRO A 171 34.15 -6.01 30.74
CA PRO A 171 34.50 -6.15 32.15
C PRO A 171 35.78 -5.35 32.38
N LEU A 172 35.79 -4.54 33.44
CA LEU A 172 36.99 -3.81 33.86
C LEU A 172 38.16 -4.80 33.93
N PRO A 173 39.37 -4.44 33.46
CA PRO A 173 40.54 -5.27 33.63
C PRO A 173 40.66 -5.71 35.08
N ALA A 174 41.01 -6.98 35.32
CA ALA A 174 40.99 -7.59 36.66
C ALA A 174 41.75 -6.76 37.72
N GLU A 175 42.78 -6.03 37.29
CA GLU A 175 43.55 -5.07 38.09
C GLU A 175 42.70 -3.91 38.64
N GLU A 176 41.91 -3.24 37.77
CA GLU A 176 41.03 -2.14 38.16
C GLU A 176 39.86 -2.62 39.00
N GLN A 177 39.34 -3.82 38.71
CA GLN A 177 38.29 -4.46 39.50
C GLN A 177 38.77 -4.74 40.94
N ARG A 178 40.01 -5.24 41.08
CA ARG A 178 40.67 -5.47 42.38
C ARG A 178 40.99 -4.17 43.12
N ARG A 179 41.37 -3.11 42.42
CA ARG A 179 41.60 -1.79 43.03
C ARG A 179 40.30 -1.20 43.57
N ARG A 180 39.22 -1.21 42.77
CA ARG A 180 37.90 -0.73 43.21
C ARG A 180 37.31 -1.57 44.34
N MET A 181 37.48 -2.90 44.31
CA MET A 181 37.09 -3.75 45.44
C MET A 181 37.88 -3.47 46.71
N ARG A 182 39.19 -3.16 46.61
CA ARG A 182 40.00 -2.73 47.77
C ARG A 182 39.57 -1.37 48.31
N GLU A 183 39.30 -0.41 47.43
CA GLU A 183 38.79 0.91 47.83
C GLU A 183 37.41 0.78 48.51
N LEU A 184 36.50 -0.06 47.97
CA LEU A 184 35.21 -0.34 48.58
C LEU A 184 35.32 -1.04 49.94
N ARG A 185 36.21 -2.04 50.07
CA ARG A 185 36.49 -2.70 51.37
C ARG A 185 37.03 -1.72 52.40
N SER A 186 37.95 -0.83 52.02
CA SER A 186 38.48 0.20 52.93
C SER A 186 37.42 1.22 53.37
N LYS A 187 36.40 1.48 52.53
CA LYS A 187 35.30 2.38 52.88
C LYS A 187 34.22 1.72 53.74
N LEU A 188 34.19 0.38 53.79
CA LEU A 188 33.24 -0.39 54.60
C LEU A 188 33.85 -0.94 55.89
N ASP A 189 35.12 -0.66 56.19
CA ASP A 189 35.84 -1.07 57.41
C ASP A 189 35.73 -2.58 57.72
N ILE A 190 35.89 -3.42 56.67
CA ILE A 190 36.04 -4.90 56.74
C ILE A 190 37.23 -5.34 55.89
#